data_AF-A0A973BU12-F1
#
_entry.id   AF-A0A973BU12-F1
#
_cell.length_a   1.000
_cell.length_b   1.000
_cell.length_c   1.000
_cell.angle_alpha   90.00
_cell.angle_beta   90.00
_cell.angle_gamma   90.00
#
_symmetry.space_group_name_H-M   'P 1'
#
loop_
_entity.id
_entity.type
_entity.pdbx_description
1 polymer ?
#
loop_
_entity_poly.entity_id
_entity_poly.type
_entity_poly.pdbx_seq_one_letter_code
_entity_poly.pdbx_strand_id
1 'polypeptide(L)'
;MHTSPASLARLGLRPGEAIRFRRHERGRWIVGRVSGIATDGSVNLRDPDGSARSLRPERVEIRRPGSRGRLRWRVVSEVAVTWEQLELFAVGDG
;
A
#
# COMPACT_ATOMS: atom_id res chain seq x y z
N MET A 1 -3.75 2.55 18.19
CA MET A 1 -3.40 2.43 16.75
C MET A 1 -2.33 1.35 16.62
N HIS A 2 -2.68 0.11 16.26
CA HIS A 2 -1.68 -0.94 16.02
C HIS A 2 -1.19 -0.85 14.57
N THR A 3 -0.21 0.03 14.35
CA THR A 3 0.56 0.09 13.11
C THR A 3 1.75 -0.86 13.25
N SER A 4 1.50 -2.17 13.23
CA SER A 4 2.57 -3.15 13.35
C SER A 4 3.27 -3.31 11.98
N PRO A 5 4.61 -3.31 11.90
CA PRO A 5 5.34 -3.52 10.65
C PRO A 5 4.98 -4.86 9.97
N ALA A 6 4.57 -5.87 10.75
CA ALA A 6 4.08 -7.15 10.24
C ALA A 6 2.78 -7.01 9.42
N SER A 7 1.85 -6.13 9.82
CA SER A 7 0.60 -5.91 9.09
C SER A 7 0.82 -5.17 7.76
N LEU A 8 1.84 -4.31 7.70
CA LEU A 8 2.29 -3.68 6.46
C LEU A 8 2.87 -4.73 5.50
N ALA A 9 3.73 -5.61 6.00
CA ALA A 9 4.38 -6.65 5.21
C ALA A 9 3.38 -7.62 4.56
N ARG A 10 2.28 -7.98 5.26
CA ARG A 10 1.19 -8.81 4.73
C ARG A 10 0.45 -8.18 3.54
N LEU A 11 0.40 -6.85 3.49
CA LEU A 11 -0.16 -6.12 2.35
C LEU A 11 0.91 -5.80 1.29
N GLY A 12 2.08 -6.41 1.44
CA GLY A 12 3.28 -6.12 0.67
C GLY A 12 3.82 -4.72 0.86
N LEU A 13 3.28 -3.90 1.78
CA LEU A 13 3.66 -2.50 2.00
C LEU A 13 4.89 -2.39 2.90
N ARG A 14 5.71 -1.37 2.68
CA ARG A 14 6.82 -1.02 3.59
C ARG A 14 6.63 0.37 4.17
N PRO A 15 6.93 0.60 5.46
CA PRO A 15 6.92 1.94 6.02
C PRO A 15 7.94 2.82 5.27
N GLY A 16 7.53 4.06 4.96
CA GLY A 16 8.32 5.01 4.18
C GLY A 16 8.27 4.82 2.66
N GLU A 17 7.62 3.77 2.17
CA GLU A 17 7.55 3.50 0.73
C GLU A 17 6.73 4.55 -0.03
N ALA A 18 7.15 4.86 -1.25
CA ALA A 18 6.49 5.86 -2.07
C ALA A 18 5.15 5.33 -2.60
N ILE A 19 4.09 6.06 -2.26
CA ILE A 19 2.73 5.81 -2.74
C ILE A 19 2.19 7.08 -3.39
N ARG A 20 1.18 6.94 -4.24
CA ARG A 20 0.44 8.08 -4.76
C ARG A 20 -1.04 7.93 -4.48
N PHE A 21 -1.69 9.08 -4.30
CA PHE A 21 -3.12 9.18 -4.04
C PHE A 21 -3.67 10.46 -4.69
N ARG A 22 -4.98 10.61 -4.75
CA ARG A 22 -5.64 11.84 -5.19
C ARG A 22 -6.47 12.41 -4.04
N ARG A 23 -6.43 13.74 -3.85
CA ARG A 23 -7.29 14.42 -2.84
C ARG A 23 -8.78 14.35 -3.18
N HIS A 24 -9.10 14.34 -4.46
CA HIS A 24 -10.45 14.21 -5.02
C HIS A 24 -10.39 13.31 -6.26
N GLU A 25 -11.51 12.74 -6.72
CA GLU A 25 -11.51 11.83 -7.89
C GLU A 25 -10.86 12.41 -9.15
N ARG A 26 -11.07 13.69 -9.41
CA ARG A 26 -10.48 14.41 -10.54
C ARG A 26 -9.23 15.23 -10.16
N GLY A 27 -8.73 15.05 -8.95
CA GLY A 27 -7.56 15.76 -8.45
C GLY A 27 -6.26 15.23 -9.04
N ARG A 28 -5.20 16.03 -8.91
CA ARG A 28 -3.83 15.62 -9.27
C ARG A 28 -3.38 14.45 -8.38
N TRP A 29 -2.59 13.54 -8.96
CA TRP A 29 -1.85 12.55 -8.20
C TRP A 29 -0.75 13.20 -7.38
N ILE A 30 -0.79 12.97 -6.07
CA ILE A 30 0.20 13.44 -5.11
C ILE A 30 0.99 12.23 -4.65
N VAL A 31 2.32 12.35 -4.65
CA VAL A 31 3.21 11.31 -4.14
C VAL A 31 3.45 11.59 -2.66
N GLY A 32 3.06 10.64 -1.82
CA GLY A 32 3.31 10.62 -0.38
C GLY A 32 4.13 9.39 0.02
N ARG A 33 4.21 9.16 1.33
CA ARG A 33 4.89 7.99 1.90
C ARG A 33 3.97 7.20 2.79
N VAL A 34 4.07 5.87 2.75
CA VAL A 34 3.35 4.99 3.67
C VAL A 34 3.84 5.24 5.09
N SER A 35 2.91 5.46 6.00
CA SER A 35 3.18 5.51 7.43
C SER A 35 2.67 4.27 8.15
N GLY A 36 1.67 3.57 7.60
CA GLY A 36 1.02 2.47 8.30
C GLY A 36 -0.21 1.93 7.61
N ILE A 37 -0.85 0.96 8.27
CA ILE A 37 -2.18 0.45 7.93
C ILE A 37 -3.01 0.49 9.21
N ALA A 38 -4.23 0.99 9.10
CA ALA A 38 -5.22 0.98 10.18
C ALA A 38 -5.90 -0.39 10.26
N THR A 39 -6.49 -0.70 11.41
CA THR A 39 -7.16 -1.99 11.67
C THR A 39 -8.33 -2.28 10.70
N ASP A 40 -8.97 -1.25 10.17
CA ASP A 40 -10.02 -1.34 9.13
C ASP A 40 -9.47 -1.58 7.71
N GLY A 41 -8.14 -1.71 7.55
CA GLY A 41 -7.49 -1.94 6.25
C GLY A 41 -7.18 -0.65 5.48
N SER A 42 -7.47 0.51 6.07
CA SER A 42 -7.13 1.82 5.49
C SER A 42 -5.62 2.08 5.52
N VAL A 43 -5.07 2.66 4.45
CA VAL A 43 -3.66 3.02 4.32
C VAL A 43 -3.39 4.36 4.98
N ASN A 44 -2.54 4.35 6.01
CA ASN A 44 -2.04 5.57 6.64
C ASN A 44 -0.81 6.06 5.87
N LEU A 45 -0.82 7.33 5.51
CA LEU A 45 0.20 7.95 4.68
C LEU A 45 0.49 9.39 5.11
N ARG A 46 1.64 9.90 4.67
CA ARG A 46 2.04 11.29 4.85
C ARG A 46 2.19 11.97 3.51
N ASP A 47 1.48 13.09 3.33
CA ASP A 47 1.63 14.01 2.21
C ASP A 47 3.04 14.62 2.20
N PRO A 48 3.51 15.16 1.05
CA PRO A 48 4.75 15.94 1.00
C PRO A 48 4.72 17.20 1.88
N ASP A 49 3.52 17.70 2.16
CA ASP A 49 3.23 18.81 3.07
C ASP A 49 3.36 18.41 4.56
N GLY A 50 3.61 17.14 4.87
CA GLY A 50 3.73 16.64 6.25
C GLY A 50 2.41 16.24 6.91
N SER A 51 1.28 16.58 6.29
CA SER A 51 -0.06 16.15 6.71
C SER A 51 -0.19 14.61 6.72
N ALA A 52 -0.73 14.05 7.81
CA ALA A 52 -1.08 12.64 7.90
C ALA A 52 -2.51 12.39 7.39
N ARG A 53 -2.71 11.31 6.64
CA ARG A 53 -4.01 10.92 6.09
C ARG A 53 -4.22 9.41 6.14
N SER A 54 -5.48 9.01 6.21
CA SER A 54 -5.92 7.63 6.11
C SER A 54 -6.85 7.49 4.92
N LEU A 55 -6.49 6.67 3.93
CA LEU A 55 -7.26 6.47 2.70
C LEU A 55 -7.54 4.99 2.46
N ARG A 56 -8.66 4.68 1.80
CA ARG A 56 -8.98 3.31 1.38
C ARG A 56 -7.92 2.78 0.40
N PRO A 57 -7.58 1.48 0.45
CA PRO A 57 -6.54 0.88 -0.40
C PRO A 57 -6.89 0.93 -1.91
N GLU A 58 -8.16 1.08 -2.27
CA GLU A 58 -8.62 1.29 -3.66
C GLU A 58 -8.27 2.69 -4.22
N ARG A 59 -8.03 3.68 -3.34
CA ARG A 59 -7.73 5.07 -3.71
C ARG A 59 -6.23 5.39 -3.69
N VAL A 60 -5.41 4.41 -3.31
CA VAL A 60 -3.96 4.55 -3.16
C VAL A 60 -3.27 3.60 -4.11
N GLU A 61 -2.21 4.06 -4.76
CA GLU A 61 -1.38 3.25 -5.63
C GLU A 61 0.07 3.20 -5.14
N ILE A 62 0.71 2.07 -5.36
CA ILE A 62 2.09 1.81 -4.97
C ILE A 62 2.92 1.32 -6.14
N ARG A 63 4.23 1.62 -6.13
CA ARG A 63 5.15 1.12 -7.16
C ARG A 63 5.47 -0.34 -6.89
N ARG A 64 5.10 -1.21 -7.82
CA ARG A 64 5.46 -2.63 -7.80
C ARG A 64 6.08 -3.03 -9.13
N PRO A 65 7.05 -3.96 -9.13
CA PRO A 65 7.56 -4.52 -10.37
C PRO A 65 6.45 -5.31 -11.06
N GLY A 66 6.15 -4.99 -12.32
CA GLY A 66 5.28 -5.83 -13.15
C GLY A 66 6.04 -7.04 -13.71
N SER A 67 5.34 -7.93 -14.42
CA SER A 67 5.91 -9.18 -15.00
C SER A 67 7.11 -8.99 -15.93
N ARG A 68 7.41 -7.76 -16.37
CA ARG A 68 8.60 -7.40 -17.17
C ARG A 68 9.61 -6.53 -16.40
N GLY A 69 9.61 -6.58 -15.07
CA GLY A 69 10.58 -5.87 -14.21
C GLY A 69 10.39 -4.34 -14.10
N ARG A 70 9.54 -3.72 -14.93
CA ARG A 70 9.25 -2.29 -14.83
C ARG A 70 8.35 -1.99 -13.63
N LEU A 71 8.77 -1.04 -12.80
CA LEU A 71 7.95 -0.48 -11.73
C LEU A 71 6.75 0.24 -12.30
N ARG A 72 5.55 -0.26 -11.99
CA ARG A 72 4.27 0.37 -12.32
C ARG A 72 3.53 0.74 -11.04
N TRP A 73 2.77 1.82 -11.11
CA TRP A 73 1.79 2.14 -10.08
C TRP A 73 0.65 1.15 -10.20
N ARG A 74 0.33 0.48 -9.09
CA ARG A 74 -0.79 -0.46 -8.96
C ARG A 74 -1.58 -0.12 -7.72
N VAL A 75 -2.89 -0.35 -7.75
CA VAL A 75 -3.78 -0.10 -6.62
C VAL A 75 -3.39 -1.00 -5.46
N VAL A 76 -3.32 -0.44 -4.24
CA VAL A 76 -2.90 -1.19 -3.04
C VAL A 76 -3.82 -2.38 -2.80
N SER A 77 -5.12 -2.22 -3.03
CA SER A 77 -6.09 -3.32 -2.92
C SER A 77 -5.79 -4.49 -3.86
N GLU A 78 -5.34 -4.24 -5.10
CA GLU A 78 -4.97 -5.33 -6.02
C GLU A 78 -3.69 -6.05 -5.56
N VAL A 79 -2.73 -5.29 -5.03
CA VAL A 79 -1.44 -5.82 -4.56
C VAL A 79 -1.63 -6.65 -3.29
N ALA A 80 -2.46 -6.18 -2.36
CA ALA A 80 -2.83 -6.89 -1.15
C ALA A 80 -3.46 -8.26 -1.45
N VAL A 81 -4.46 -8.30 -2.34
CA VAL A 81 -5.14 -9.55 -2.75
C VAL A 81 -4.18 -10.51 -3.44
N THR A 82 -3.26 -10.00 -4.28
CA THR A 82 -2.27 -10.84 -4.97
C THR A 82 -1.24 -11.42 -3.99
N TRP A 83 -0.99 -10.77 -2.84
CA TRP A 83 -0.02 -11.23 -1.85
C TRP A 83 -0.62 -12.14 -0.77
N GLU A 84 -1.89 -11.94 -0.38
CA GLU A 84 -2.61 -12.93 0.46
C GLU A 84 -2.62 -14.33 -0.17
N GLN A 85 -2.57 -14.41 -1.51
CA GLN A 85 -2.43 -15.67 -2.23
C GLN A 85 -1.01 -16.27 -2.19
N LEU A 86 0.05 -15.48 -1.94
CA LEU A 86 1.42 -15.99 -1.84
C LEU A 86 1.75 -16.53 -0.45
N GLU A 87 1.14 -16.02 0.62
CA GLU A 87 1.25 -16.61 1.96
C GLU A 87 0.56 -17.99 2.06
N LEU A 88 -0.41 -18.27 1.18
CA LEU A 88 -1.07 -19.58 1.05
C LEU A 88 -0.13 -20.68 0.51
N PHE A 89 0.93 -20.33 -0.22
CA PHE A 89 1.94 -21.29 -0.71
C PHE A 89 3.22 -21.35 0.14
N ALA A 90 3.39 -20.45 1.12
CA ALA A 90 4.55 -20.46 2.01
C ALA A 90 4.35 -21.35 3.26
N VAL A 91 3.14 -21.89 3.47
CA VAL A 91 2.83 -22.85 4.54
C VAL A 91 2.45 -24.21 3.93
N GLY A 92 3.41 -24.83 3.25
CA GLY A 92 3.21 -26.11 2.57
C GLY A 92 4.51 -26.84 2.31
N ASP A 93 5.43 -26.81 3.27
CA ASP A 93 6.48 -27.82 3.39
C ASP A 93 6.68 -28.11 4.89
N GLY A 94 6.30 -29.33 5.26
CA GLY A 94 6.21 -29.84 6.63
C GLY A 94 5.42 -31.13 6.63
#